data_AF-A0AAU8LTP2-F1
#
_entry.id   AF-A0AAU8LTP2-F1
#
_cell.length_a   1.000
_cell.length_b   1.000
_cell.length_c   1.000
_cell.angle_alpha   90.00
_cell.angle_beta   90.00
_cell.angle_gamma   90.00
#
_symmetry.space_group_name_H-M   'P 1'
#
loop_
_entity.id
_entity.type
_entity.pdbx_description
1 polymer ?
#
loop_
_entity_poly.entity_id
_entity_poly.type
_entity_poly.pdbx_seq_one_letter_code
_entity_poly.pdbx_strand_id
1 'polypeptide(L)'
;MTTELFPYLEAFNFLKDWCLTLLMIQTVIFISLFFYFIQKKEVSAKKHDKYILIALLFSSISIIVGLNVIGTIPWSLQNIDDLVNEYKDIYQFPNYLGVKIWIIAFCQHVSFIISMVFILFFVFKIKKERDNNER
;
A
#
# COMPACT_ATOMS: atom_id res chain seq x y z
N MET A 1 24.47 25.94 3.66
CA MET A 1 23.38 25.32 4.45
C MET A 1 22.45 24.46 3.58
N THR A 2 22.23 24.78 2.31
CA THR A 2 21.35 24.01 1.41
C THR A 2 21.90 22.67 0.92
N THR A 3 23.22 22.46 0.94
CA THR A 3 23.87 21.23 0.46
C THR A 3 23.65 20.01 1.36
N GLU A 4 23.40 20.20 2.66
CA GLU A 4 23.21 19.07 3.60
C GLU A 4 21.76 18.55 3.63
N LEU A 5 20.79 19.36 3.18
CA LEU A 5 19.36 19.00 3.16
C LEU A 5 18.95 18.27 1.88
N PHE A 6 19.73 18.41 0.81
CA PHE A 6 19.50 17.75 -0.48
C PHE A 6 19.27 16.23 -0.37
N PRO A 7 20.10 15.44 0.35
CA PRO A 7 19.87 14.01 0.50
C PRO A 7 18.55 13.67 1.21
N TYR A 8 18.11 14.49 2.18
CA TYR A 8 16.83 14.29 2.87
C TYR A 8 15.65 14.55 1.94
N LEU A 9 15.72 15.60 1.12
CA LEU A 9 14.70 15.91 0.10
C LEU A 9 14.58 14.79 -0.94
N GLU A 10 15.71 14.28 -1.42
CA GLU A 10 15.74 13.18 -2.39
C GLU A 10 15.16 11.89 -1.78
N ALA A 11 15.51 11.58 -0.53
CA ALA A 11 14.97 10.44 0.18
C ALA A 11 13.45 10.54 0.42
N PHE A 12 12.93 11.73 0.73
CA PHE A 12 11.48 11.97 0.82
C PHE A 12 10.77 11.79 -0.52
N ASN A 13 11.36 12.29 -1.61
CA ASN A 13 10.79 12.08 -2.95
C ASN A 13 10.78 10.60 -3.32
N PHE A 14 11.86 9.88 -3.05
CA PHE A 14 11.91 8.44 -3.29
C PHE A 14 10.83 7.69 -2.49
N LEU A 15 10.68 8.02 -1.20
CA LEU A 15 9.65 7.43 -0.36
C LEU A 15 8.24 7.71 -0.89
N LYS A 16 7.96 8.96 -1.26
CA LYS A 16 6.68 9.38 -1.87
C LYS A 16 6.39 8.59 -3.14
N ASP A 17 7.34 8.56 -4.06
CA ASP A 17 7.17 7.94 -5.37
C ASP A 17 6.99 6.42 -5.24
N TRP A 18 7.69 5.80 -4.29
CA TRP A 18 7.50 4.39 -3.98
C TRP A 18 6.12 4.09 -3.38
N CYS A 19 5.68 4.87 -2.39
CA CYS A 19 4.33 4.75 -1.83
C CYS A 19 3.26 4.94 -2.89
N LEU A 20 3.42 5.92 -3.78
CA LEU A 20 2.52 6.19 -4.90
C LEU A 20 2.49 5.03 -5.88
N THR A 21 3.65 4.43 -6.19
CA THR A 21 3.75 3.27 -7.06
C THR A 21 2.95 2.09 -6.52
N LEU A 22 3.07 1.80 -5.22
CA LEU A 22 2.27 0.73 -4.57
C LEU A 22 0.77 1.01 -4.65
N LEU A 23 0.35 2.27 -4.43
CA LEU A 23 -1.05 2.68 -4.55
C LEU A 23 -1.59 2.53 -5.98
N MET A 24 -0.80 2.88 -6.97
CA MET A 24 -1.14 2.73 -8.40
C MET A 24 -1.33 1.26 -8.76
N ILE A 25 -0.41 0.39 -8.32
CA ILE A 25 -0.52 -1.06 -8.53
C ILE A 25 -1.79 -1.60 -7.88
N GLN A 26 -2.09 -1.22 -6.63
CA GLN A 26 -3.33 -1.64 -5.97
C GLN A 26 -4.56 -1.20 -6.76
N THR A 27 -4.60 0.06 -7.17
CA THR A 27 -5.72 0.64 -7.93
C THR A 27 -5.98 -0.14 -9.22
N VAL A 28 -4.94 -0.43 -10.00
CA VAL A 28 -5.06 -1.20 -11.26
C VAL A 28 -5.62 -2.60 -11.00
N ILE A 29 -5.17 -3.27 -9.93
CA ILE A 29 -5.63 -4.62 -9.59
C ILE A 29 -7.11 -4.61 -9.17
N PHE A 30 -7.53 -3.65 -8.35
CA PHE A 30 -8.94 -3.55 -7.93
C PHE A 30 -9.87 -3.21 -9.08
N ILE A 31 -9.46 -2.30 -9.96
CA ILE A 31 -10.21 -1.99 -11.18
C ILE A 31 -10.37 -3.26 -12.04
N SER A 32 -9.28 -4.03 -12.22
CA SER A 32 -9.30 -5.28 -12.99
C SER A 32 -10.22 -6.33 -12.38
N LEU A 33 -10.17 -6.52 -11.05
CA LEU A 33 -11.06 -7.41 -10.32
C LEU A 33 -12.53 -6.97 -10.44
N PHE A 34 -12.80 -5.67 -10.29
CA PHE A 34 -14.13 -5.10 -10.41
C PHE A 34 -14.75 -5.38 -11.79
N PHE A 35 -14.01 -5.12 -12.86
CA PHE A 35 -14.47 -5.45 -14.22
C PHE A 35 -14.69 -6.94 -14.42
N TYR A 36 -13.82 -7.79 -13.87
CA TYR A 36 -13.98 -9.25 -13.93
C TYR A 36 -15.30 -9.71 -13.30
N PHE A 37 -15.66 -9.19 -12.12
CA PHE A 37 -16.91 -9.54 -11.44
C PHE A 37 -18.14 -9.04 -12.18
N ILE A 38 -18.11 -7.81 -12.71
CA ILE A 38 -19.24 -7.24 -13.47
C ILE A 38 -19.55 -8.09 -14.71
N GLN A 39 -18.52 -8.46 -15.48
CA GLN A 39 -18.71 -9.19 -16.73
C GLN A 39 -19.26 -10.60 -16.51
N LYS A 40 -18.85 -11.26 -15.42
CA LYS A 40 -19.21 -12.65 -15.16
C LYS A 40 -20.66 -12.84 -14.73
N LYS A 41 -21.39 -11.82 -14.24
CA LYS A 41 -22.74 -11.92 -13.61
C LYS A 41 -22.90 -13.04 -12.56
N GLU A 42 -21.84 -13.76 -12.25
CA GLU A 42 -21.77 -14.82 -11.26
C GLU A 42 -21.60 -14.18 -9.90
N VAL A 43 -22.73 -13.81 -9.30
CA VAL A 43 -22.83 -13.59 -7.85
C VAL A 43 -22.80 -14.96 -7.13
N SER A 44 -21.89 -15.85 -7.54
CA SER A 44 -21.57 -17.10 -6.82
C SER A 44 -20.30 -16.89 -5.98
N ALA A 45 -20.19 -15.70 -5.39
CA ALA A 45 -19.05 -15.31 -4.56
C ALA A 45 -19.07 -15.96 -3.15
N LYS A 46 -20.19 -16.60 -2.76
CA LYS A 46 -20.44 -17.10 -1.39
C LYS A 46 -19.34 -17.97 -0.77
N LYS A 47 -18.54 -18.69 -1.56
CA LYS A 47 -17.47 -19.56 -1.04
C LYS A 47 -16.08 -18.90 -0.99
N HIS A 48 -15.87 -17.86 -1.80
CA HIS A 48 -14.58 -17.17 -1.95
C HIS A 48 -14.57 -15.75 -1.37
N ASP A 49 -15.72 -15.27 -0.89
CA ASP A 49 -15.90 -13.97 -0.25
C ASP A 49 -14.87 -13.68 0.84
N LYS A 50 -14.47 -14.70 1.63
CA LYS A 50 -13.50 -14.51 2.71
C LYS A 50 -12.12 -14.07 2.21
N TYR A 51 -11.64 -14.62 1.10
CA TYR A 51 -10.32 -14.26 0.56
C TYR A 51 -10.36 -12.85 -0.05
N ILE A 52 -11.43 -12.52 -0.77
CA ILE A 52 -11.64 -11.18 -1.34
C ILE A 52 -11.77 -10.16 -0.20
N LEU A 53 -12.55 -10.46 0.83
CA LEU A 53 -12.75 -9.57 1.98
C LEU A 53 -11.45 -9.29 2.72
N ILE A 54 -10.64 -10.31 2.97
CA ILE A 54 -9.31 -10.15 3.59
C ILE A 54 -8.40 -9.32 2.68
N ALA A 55 -8.37 -9.61 1.37
CA ALA A 55 -7.59 -8.84 0.41
C ALA A 55 -8.00 -7.36 0.37
N LEU A 56 -9.30 -7.08 0.38
CA LEU A 56 -9.86 -5.73 0.44
C LEU A 56 -9.48 -5.03 1.73
N LEU A 57 -9.63 -5.70 2.88
CA LEU A 57 -9.31 -5.14 4.19
C LEU A 57 -7.83 -4.75 4.28
N PHE A 58 -6.92 -5.65 3.94
CA PHE A 58 -5.48 -5.36 3.94
C PHE A 58 -5.09 -4.35 2.86
N SER A 59 -5.79 -4.31 1.72
CA SER A 59 -5.56 -3.24 0.75
C SER A 59 -6.00 -1.88 1.28
N SER A 60 -7.16 -1.78 1.92
CA SER A 60 -7.64 -0.54 2.51
C SER A 60 -6.67 -0.04 3.57
N ILE A 61 -6.17 -0.94 4.43
CA ILE A 61 -5.12 -0.61 5.41
C ILE A 61 -3.87 -0.09 4.70
N SER A 62 -3.37 -0.80 3.69
CA SER A 62 -2.23 -0.37 2.88
C SER A 62 -2.43 1.02 2.27
N ILE A 63 -3.62 1.32 1.76
CA ILE A 63 -3.94 2.62 1.16
C ILE A 63 -3.92 3.72 2.22
N ILE A 64 -4.62 3.51 3.34
CA ILE A 64 -4.68 4.49 4.44
C ILE A 64 -3.29 4.80 4.96
N VAL A 65 -2.49 3.76 5.17
CA VAL A 65 -1.12 3.88 5.69
C VAL A 65 -0.21 4.58 4.66
N GLY A 66 -0.31 4.23 3.37
CA GLY A 66 0.46 4.89 2.31
C GLY A 66 0.11 6.37 2.13
N LEU A 67 -1.18 6.73 2.22
CA LEU A 67 -1.61 8.13 2.23
C LEU A 67 -1.08 8.87 3.47
N ASN A 68 -0.98 8.19 4.61
CA ASN A 68 -0.39 8.75 5.82
C ASN A 68 1.09 9.10 5.63
N VAL A 69 1.87 8.20 5.01
CA VAL A 69 3.27 8.48 4.67
C VAL A 69 3.36 9.69 3.75
N ILE A 70 2.61 9.72 2.65
CA ILE A 70 2.64 10.82 1.68
C ILE A 70 2.22 12.14 2.34
N GLY A 71 1.17 12.14 3.15
CA GLY A 71 0.67 13.32 3.87
C GLY A 71 1.62 13.84 4.95
N THR A 72 2.53 12.99 5.44
CA THR A 72 3.55 13.36 6.44
C THR A 72 4.73 14.12 5.83
N ILE A 73 4.98 13.96 4.53
CA ILE A 73 6.14 14.56 3.85
C ILE A 73 6.11 16.08 3.90
N PRO A 74 5.01 16.78 3.51
CA PRO A 74 4.95 18.24 3.60
C PRO A 74 5.24 18.77 5.01
N TRP A 75 4.70 18.11 6.04
CA TRP A 75 4.96 18.47 7.44
C TRP A 75 6.43 18.27 7.83
N SER A 76 7.03 17.15 7.41
CA SER A 76 8.45 16.85 7.69
C SER A 76 9.38 17.83 6.98
N LEU A 77 9.03 18.27 5.77
CA LEU A 77 9.79 19.27 5.01
C LEU A 77 9.74 20.65 5.67
N GLN A 78 8.62 21.02 6.30
CA GLN A 78 8.50 22.29 7.02
C GLN A 78 9.36 22.34 8.29
N ASN A 79 9.59 21.19 8.93
CA ASN A 79 10.34 21.06 10.18
C ASN A 79 11.71 20.39 9.97
N ILE A 80 12.23 20.41 8.75
CA ILE A 80 13.34 19.53 8.36
C ILE A 80 14.62 19.83 9.13
N ASP A 81 14.92 21.10 9.42
CA ASP A 81 16.13 21.50 10.15
C ASP A 81 16.14 20.90 11.57
N ASP A 82 15.02 20.97 12.28
CA ASP A 82 14.87 20.41 13.63
C ASP A 82 14.95 18.88 13.60
N LEU A 83 14.25 18.25 12.65
CA LEU A 83 14.21 16.80 12.52
C LEU A 83 15.55 16.19 12.14
N VAL A 84 16.32 16.86 11.26
CA VAL A 84 17.67 16.43 10.88
C VAL A 84 18.61 16.50 12.08
N ASN A 85 18.54 17.56 12.87
CA ASN A 85 19.36 17.73 14.06
C ASN A 85 19.08 16.65 15.13
N GLU A 86 17.82 16.28 15.31
CA GLU A 86 17.40 15.32 16.34
C GLU A 86 17.57 13.86 15.90
N TYR A 87 17.13 13.51 14.70
CA TYR A 87 17.00 12.11 14.26
C TYR A 87 18.05 11.66 13.27
N LYS A 88 18.72 12.57 12.56
CA LYS A 88 19.77 12.33 11.54
C LYS A 88 19.37 11.43 10.34
N ASP A 89 18.22 10.75 10.40
CA ASP A 89 17.71 9.80 9.42
C ASP A 89 16.20 10.03 9.21
N ILE A 90 15.79 10.23 7.94
CA ILE A 90 14.39 10.46 7.55
C ILE A 90 13.44 9.37 8.03
N TYR A 91 13.92 8.13 8.11
CA TYR A 91 13.08 6.98 8.44
C TYR A 91 12.67 7.03 9.91
N GLN A 92 13.47 7.69 10.75
CA GLN A 92 13.18 7.87 12.16
C GLN A 92 12.27 9.07 12.44
N PHE A 93 12.04 9.94 11.45
CA PHE A 93 11.20 11.12 11.65
C PHE A 93 9.79 10.66 12.03
N PRO A 94 9.19 11.25 13.07
CA PRO A 94 7.81 10.99 13.41
C PRO A 94 6.89 11.60 12.35
N ASN A 95 5.73 10.98 12.14
CA ASN A 95 4.62 11.65 11.49
C ASN A 95 3.92 12.62 12.45
N TYR A 96 2.88 13.29 11.94
CA TYR A 96 2.03 14.17 12.73
C TYR A 96 1.34 13.49 13.93
N LEU A 97 1.33 12.15 14.00
CA LEU A 97 0.82 11.36 15.13
C LEU A 97 1.94 10.85 16.06
N GLY A 98 3.20 11.23 15.84
CA GLY A 98 4.35 10.76 16.63
C GLY A 98 4.87 9.36 16.24
N VAL A 99 4.38 8.76 15.17
CA VAL A 99 4.79 7.43 14.71
C VAL A 99 5.90 7.56 13.68
N LYS A 100 7.01 6.83 13.88
CA LYS A 100 8.15 6.87 12.95
C LYS A 100 7.75 6.44 11.54
N ILE A 101 8.20 7.19 10.53
CA ILE A 101 7.88 6.97 9.12
C ILE A 101 8.20 5.54 8.68
N TRP A 102 9.32 4.95 9.13
CA TRP A 102 9.69 3.58 8.77
C TRP A 102 8.64 2.54 9.19
N ILE A 103 7.98 2.73 10.34
CA ILE A 103 6.96 1.80 10.85
C ILE A 103 5.74 1.84 9.93
N ILE A 104 5.34 3.05 9.54
CA ILE A 104 4.19 3.30 8.68
C ILE A 104 4.48 2.73 7.28
N ALA A 105 5.64 3.06 6.70
CA ALA A 105 6.07 2.53 5.42
C ALA A 105 6.12 0.99 5.44
N PHE A 106 6.71 0.38 6.47
CA PHE A 106 6.76 -1.07 6.62
C PHE A 106 5.36 -1.69 6.70
N CYS A 107 4.44 -1.10 7.48
CA CYS A 107 3.07 -1.55 7.60
C CYS A 107 2.32 -1.51 6.24
N GLN A 108 2.54 -0.48 5.42
CA GLN A 108 2.01 -0.41 4.06
C GLN A 108 2.46 -1.62 3.23
N HIS A 109 3.76 -1.93 3.25
CA HIS A 109 4.33 -3.02 2.45
C HIS A 109 3.78 -4.38 2.87
N VAL A 110 3.76 -4.65 4.18
CA VAL A 110 3.22 -5.91 4.72
C VAL A 110 1.75 -6.05 4.34
N SER A 111 0.96 -5.00 4.50
CA SER A 111 -0.47 -5.02 4.15
C SER A 111 -0.69 -5.20 2.64
N PHE A 112 0.12 -4.55 1.81
CA PHE A 112 0.13 -4.75 0.36
C PHE A 112 0.43 -6.21 -0.01
N ILE A 113 1.49 -6.80 0.54
CA ILE A 113 1.89 -8.19 0.26
C ILE A 113 0.79 -9.17 0.68
N ILE A 114 0.21 -9.00 1.88
CA ILE A 114 -0.90 -9.84 2.33
C ILE A 114 -2.06 -9.75 1.35
N SER A 115 -2.45 -8.53 0.95
CA SER A 115 -3.52 -8.35 -0.05
C SER A 115 -3.22 -9.09 -1.35
N MET A 116 -2.01 -8.96 -1.90
CA MET A 116 -1.60 -9.65 -3.14
C MET A 116 -1.65 -11.16 -3.02
N VAL A 117 -1.18 -11.72 -1.90
CA VAL A 117 -1.21 -13.16 -1.64
C VAL A 117 -2.66 -13.67 -1.65
N PHE A 118 -3.58 -12.97 -0.99
CA PHE A 118 -4.99 -13.37 -0.95
C PHE A 118 -5.68 -13.24 -2.33
N ILE A 119 -5.33 -12.21 -3.12
CA ILE A 119 -5.81 -12.07 -4.50
C ILE A 119 -5.31 -13.22 -5.38
N LEU A 120 -4.03 -13.59 -5.27
CA LEU A 120 -3.48 -14.72 -6.01
C LEU A 120 -4.18 -16.03 -5.64
N PHE A 121 -4.35 -16.30 -4.35
CA PHE A 121 -5.09 -17.48 -3.88
C PHE A 121 -6.51 -17.52 -4.44
N PHE A 122 -7.19 -16.38 -4.46
CA PHE A 122 -8.53 -16.25 -5.01
C PHE A 122 -8.56 -16.60 -6.52
N VAL A 123 -7.66 -16.01 -7.31
CA VAL A 123 -7.56 -16.29 -8.76
C VAL A 123 -7.25 -17.76 -9.03
N PHE A 124 -6.31 -18.35 -8.29
CA PHE A 124 -5.97 -19.78 -8.42
C PHE A 124 -7.15 -20.69 -8.08
N LYS A 125 -7.91 -20.35 -7.02
CA LYS A 125 -9.10 -21.12 -6.62
C LYS A 125 -10.20 -21.07 -7.67
N ILE A 126 -10.50 -19.90 -8.22
CA ILE A 126 -11.48 -19.78 -9.32
C ILE A 126 -11.04 -20.60 -10.52
N LYS A 127 -9.78 -20.47 -10.94
CA LYS A 127 -9.26 -21.22 -12.10
C LYS A 127 -9.43 -22.72 -11.90
N LYS A 128 -9.05 -23.24 -10.73
CA LYS A 128 -9.18 -24.66 -10.40
C LYS A 128 -10.63 -25.15 -10.40
N GLU A 129 -11.57 -24.35 -9.91
CA GLU A 129 -13.00 -24.72 -9.92
C GLU A 129 -13.58 -24.75 -11.33
N ARG A 130 -13.20 -23.79 -12.19
CA ARG A 130 -13.59 -23.81 -13.60
C ARG A 130 -13.07 -25.06 -14.32
N ASP A 131 -11.77 -25.36 -14.17
CA ASP A 131 -11.15 -26.50 -14.84
C ASP A 131 -11.74 -27.86 -14.38
N ASN A 132 -12.34 -27.91 -13.17
CA ASN A 132 -13.03 -29.09 -12.65
C ASN A 132 -14.49 -29.21 -13.13
N ASN A 133 -15.18 -28.10 -13.44
CA ASN A 133 -16.56 -28.12 -13.94
C ASN A 133 -16.67 -28.42 -15.45
N GLU A 134 -15.55 -28.32 -16.18
CA GLU A 134 -15.45 -28.63 -17.61
C GLU A 134 -15.06 -30.10 -17.89
N ARG A 135 -14.93 -30.94 -16.85
CA ARG A 135 -14.69 -32.39 -16.93
C ARG A 135 -15.90 -33.18 -16.46
#